data_AF-H6CS91-F1
#
_entry.id   AF-H6CS91-F1
#
_cell.length_a   1.000
_cell.length_b   1.000
_cell.length_c   1.000
_cell.angle_alpha   90.00
_cell.angle_beta   90.00
_cell.angle_gamma   90.00
#
_symmetry.space_group_name_H-M   'P 1'
#
loop_
_entity.id
_entity.type
_entity.pdbx_description
1 polymer ?
#
loop_
_entity_poly.entity_id
_entity_poly.type
_entity_poly.pdbx_seq_one_letter_code
_entity_poly.pdbx_strand_id
1 'polypeptide(L)'
;VIGDGAMTAGQAYEAMNNAGYLDSDMIIILNDNKQVSLPTASLDGPIPPVGALSSALSRLQSNRPLRELREVAKGVTKQIGGPVHNLAAKVDEYARGMISGTGSSLFEELGLYYIGPVDGHNLDDLISILKVVKITKTTGPVLIHLITEKGRGYPYAEKAADKYHGVAKFDPATGKQFKASATTQSYTTYFAEALIAEAEADKDIVAIHAAMGGGTGL
;
A
#
# COMPACT_ATOMS: atom_id res chain seq x y z
N VAL A 1 2.67 -2.47 11.18
CA VAL A 1 1.90 -2.11 9.97
C VAL A 1 2.67 -1.03 9.25
N ILE A 2 2.88 -1.17 7.94
CA ILE A 2 3.67 -0.28 7.10
C ILE A 2 2.91 -0.02 5.79
N GLY A 3 2.93 1.21 5.29
CA GLY A 3 2.33 1.56 4.00
C GLY A 3 3.26 1.25 2.82
N ASP A 4 2.71 1.10 1.62
CA ASP A 4 3.46 0.94 0.36
C ASP A 4 4.44 2.09 0.11
N GLY A 5 4.05 3.34 0.41
CA GLY A 5 4.95 4.49 0.34
C GLY A 5 6.14 4.38 1.32
N ALA A 6 5.89 3.98 2.56
CA ALA A 6 6.95 3.80 3.57
C ALA A 6 7.88 2.62 3.24
N MET A 7 7.40 1.61 2.51
CA MET A 7 8.20 0.48 2.04
C MET A 7 9.27 0.88 1.03
N THR A 8 9.18 2.07 0.43
CA THR A 8 10.23 2.59 -0.47
C THR A 8 11.48 3.06 0.30
N ALA A 9 11.39 3.28 1.61
CA ALA A 9 12.51 3.74 2.42
C ALA A 9 13.52 2.62 2.66
N GLY A 10 14.82 2.91 2.50
CA GLY A 10 15.90 1.94 2.71
C GLY A 10 15.89 1.29 4.10
N GLN A 11 15.46 2.02 5.14
CA GLN A 11 15.33 1.49 6.50
C GLN A 11 14.32 0.34 6.60
N ALA A 12 13.25 0.35 5.79
CA ALA A 12 12.28 -0.74 5.77
C ALA A 12 12.91 -2.04 5.24
N TYR A 13 13.73 -1.94 4.19
CA TYR A 13 14.46 -3.09 3.64
C TYR A 13 15.50 -3.63 4.60
N GLU A 14 16.29 -2.74 5.21
CA GLU A 14 17.29 -3.16 6.19
C GLU A 14 16.62 -3.85 7.39
N ALA A 15 15.47 -3.33 7.85
CA ALA A 15 14.70 -3.96 8.90
C ALA A 15 14.16 -5.34 8.49
N MET A 16 13.63 -5.49 7.27
CA MET A 16 13.14 -6.78 6.76
C MET A 16 14.27 -7.80 6.58
N ASN A 17 15.40 -7.37 6.02
CA ASN A 17 16.59 -8.20 5.86
C ASN A 17 17.09 -8.72 7.23
N ASN A 18 17.20 -7.84 8.22
CA ASN A 18 17.56 -8.25 9.59
C ASN A 18 16.49 -9.14 10.23
N ALA A 19 15.20 -8.85 10.03
CA ALA A 19 14.12 -9.66 10.60
C ALA A 19 14.16 -11.09 10.08
N GLY A 20 14.40 -11.28 8.78
CA GLY A 20 14.59 -12.59 8.17
C GLY A 20 15.86 -13.29 8.65
N TYR A 21 17.00 -12.59 8.68
CA TYR A 21 18.26 -13.15 9.19
C TYR A 21 18.18 -13.63 10.64
N LEU A 22 17.43 -12.91 11.48
CA LEU A 22 17.25 -13.23 12.90
C LEU A 22 16.11 -14.21 13.18
N ASP A 23 15.38 -14.68 12.15
CA ASP A 23 14.14 -15.45 12.30
C ASP A 23 13.16 -14.82 13.31
N SER A 24 13.02 -13.49 13.25
CA SER A 24 12.25 -12.74 14.23
C SER A 24 10.77 -13.13 14.25
N ASP A 25 10.22 -13.39 15.44
CA ASP A 25 8.78 -13.60 15.65
C ASP A 25 8.02 -12.27 15.49
N MET A 26 7.69 -11.93 14.24
CA MET A 26 7.08 -10.66 13.88
C MET A 26 6.05 -10.82 12.75
N ILE A 27 4.94 -10.09 12.86
CA ILE A 27 3.95 -9.94 11.79
C ILE A 27 4.06 -8.53 11.20
N ILE A 28 4.41 -8.47 9.92
CA ILE A 28 4.48 -7.26 9.11
C ILE A 28 3.20 -7.19 8.29
N ILE A 29 2.41 -6.15 8.49
CA ILE A 29 1.23 -5.88 7.64
C ILE A 29 1.62 -4.78 6.67
N LEU A 30 1.72 -5.11 5.39
CA LEU A 30 1.89 -4.16 4.29
C LEU A 30 0.51 -3.68 3.83
N ASN A 31 0.21 -2.41 4.08
CA ASN A 31 -0.99 -1.75 3.62
C ASN A 31 -0.71 -1.03 2.28
N ASP A 32 -1.01 -1.71 1.18
CA ASP A 32 -0.84 -1.17 -0.18
C ASP A 32 -2.16 -0.54 -0.66
N ASN A 33 -2.15 0.79 -0.78
CA ASN A 33 -3.26 1.54 -1.37
C ASN A 33 -2.89 2.20 -2.72
N LYS A 34 -1.73 1.83 -3.29
CA LYS A 34 -1.16 2.37 -4.54
C LYS A 34 -0.90 3.87 -4.53
N GLN A 35 -0.90 4.51 -3.37
CA GLN A 35 -0.61 5.93 -3.25
C GLN A 35 0.54 6.14 -2.28
N VAL A 36 1.49 6.97 -2.71
CA VAL A 36 2.58 7.43 -1.86
C VAL A 36 2.01 8.20 -0.68
N SER A 37 2.66 8.05 0.48
CA SER A 37 2.20 8.55 1.78
C SER A 37 2.30 10.06 1.93
N LEU A 38 2.31 10.83 0.83
CA LEU A 38 2.62 12.26 0.76
C LEU A 38 1.76 12.93 -0.32
N PRO A 39 1.56 14.26 -0.28
CA PRO A 39 0.82 14.96 -1.32
C PRO A 39 1.66 15.02 -2.59
N THR A 40 1.57 13.96 -3.40
CA THR A 40 2.23 13.82 -4.70
C THR A 40 1.37 14.33 -5.85
N ALA A 41 0.36 15.15 -5.55
CA ALA A 41 -0.39 15.83 -6.59
C ALA A 41 0.48 16.95 -7.18
N SER A 42 0.88 16.81 -8.44
CA SER A 42 1.31 17.96 -9.25
C SER A 42 0.08 18.66 -9.83
N LEU A 43 0.30 19.71 -10.63
CA LEU A 43 -0.75 20.41 -11.37
C LEU A 43 -1.60 19.47 -12.26
N ASP A 44 -1.08 18.30 -12.65
CA ASP A 44 -1.72 17.35 -13.56
C ASP A 44 -2.42 16.17 -12.87
N GLY A 45 -2.42 16.13 -11.53
CA GLY A 45 -3.11 15.10 -10.75
C GLY A 45 -2.18 14.21 -9.89
N PRO A 46 -2.71 13.13 -9.29
CA PRO A 46 -1.96 12.29 -8.36
C PRO A 46 -0.86 11.49 -9.06
N ILE A 47 0.39 11.63 -8.60
CA ILE A 47 1.53 10.87 -9.11
C ILE A 47 1.60 9.50 -8.40
N PRO A 48 1.63 8.38 -9.13
CA PRO A 48 1.79 7.04 -8.54
C PRO A 48 3.18 6.87 -7.91
N PRO A 49 3.33 5.98 -6.90
CA PRO A 49 4.64 5.63 -6.35
C PRO A 49 5.64 5.27 -7.46
N VAL A 50 6.82 5.90 -7.44
CA VAL A 50 7.88 5.69 -8.43
C VAL A 50 8.88 4.63 -7.96
N GLY A 51 9.40 3.83 -8.89
CA GLY A 51 10.49 2.89 -8.64
C GLY A 51 10.21 1.43 -9.01
N ALA A 52 11.27 0.63 -9.02
CA ALA A 52 11.21 -0.78 -9.38
C ALA A 52 10.38 -1.60 -8.39
N LEU A 53 10.35 -1.22 -7.10
CA LEU A 53 9.52 -1.89 -6.08
C LEU A 53 8.03 -1.64 -6.33
N SER A 54 7.61 -0.40 -6.53
CA SER A 54 6.20 -0.08 -6.84
C SER A 54 5.74 -0.82 -8.11
N SER A 55 6.65 -0.97 -9.07
CA SER A 55 6.44 -1.77 -10.27
C SER A 55 6.41 -3.29 -9.99
N ALA A 56 7.19 -3.80 -9.04
CA ALA A 56 7.19 -5.20 -8.62
C ALA A 56 5.93 -5.55 -7.82
N LEU A 57 5.50 -4.69 -6.88
CA LEU A 57 4.25 -4.82 -6.14
C LEU A 57 3.04 -4.75 -7.08
N SER A 58 3.04 -3.81 -8.03
CA SER A 58 2.01 -3.73 -9.08
C SER A 58 1.98 -4.99 -9.95
N ARG A 59 3.15 -5.58 -10.27
CA ARG A 59 3.25 -6.84 -11.02
C ARG A 59 2.72 -8.04 -10.24
N LEU A 60 3.04 -8.13 -8.95
CA LEU A 60 2.48 -9.14 -8.04
C LEU A 60 0.95 -9.05 -7.98
N GLN A 61 0.39 -7.84 -8.01
CA GLN A 61 -1.07 -7.64 -8.10
C GLN A 61 -1.65 -7.96 -9.50
N SER A 62 -0.89 -7.72 -10.58
CA SER A 62 -1.36 -7.94 -11.95
C SER A 62 -1.25 -9.40 -12.42
N ASN A 63 -0.45 -10.22 -11.74
CA ASN A 63 -0.45 -11.67 -11.93
C ASN A 63 -1.78 -12.23 -11.40
N ARG A 64 -2.75 -12.37 -12.32
CA ARG A 64 -4.13 -12.79 -12.08
C ARG A 64 -4.41 -14.30 -12.28
N PRO A 65 -3.80 -15.29 -11.58
CA PRO A 65 -4.41 -16.62 -11.53
C PRO A 65 -5.40 -16.80 -10.38
N LEU A 66 -5.31 -16.01 -9.30
CA LEU A 66 -6.07 -16.29 -8.07
C LEU A 66 -7.51 -15.76 -8.08
N ARG A 67 -7.79 -14.69 -8.84
CA ARG A 67 -9.12 -14.05 -8.87
C ARG A 67 -10.14 -14.87 -9.67
N GLU A 68 -9.71 -15.52 -10.74
CA GLU A 68 -10.56 -16.42 -11.54
C GLU A 68 -10.82 -17.75 -10.82
N LEU A 69 -9.81 -18.28 -10.11
CA LEU A 69 -9.97 -19.50 -9.33
C LEU A 69 -10.97 -19.32 -8.16
N ARG A 70 -11.02 -18.13 -7.54
CA ARG A 70 -11.96 -17.79 -6.46
C ARG A 70 -13.43 -17.73 -6.93
N GLU A 71 -13.68 -17.24 -8.14
CA GLU A 71 -15.03 -17.20 -8.73
C GLU A 71 -15.50 -18.60 -9.15
N VAL A 72 -14.60 -19.42 -9.69
CA VAL A 72 -14.88 -20.83 -10.03
C VAL A 72 -15.14 -21.66 -8.76
N ALA A 73 -14.34 -21.48 -7.70
CA ALA A 73 -14.54 -22.16 -6.43
C ALA A 73 -15.84 -21.73 -5.71
N LYS A 74 -16.24 -20.46 -5.80
CA LYS A 74 -17.54 -19.98 -5.31
C LYS A 74 -18.72 -20.56 -6.10
N GLY A 75 -18.54 -20.82 -7.40
CA GLY A 75 -19.52 -21.51 -8.25
C GLY A 75 -19.71 -22.98 -7.86
N VAL A 76 -18.63 -23.69 -7.54
CA VAL A 76 -18.66 -25.11 -7.17
C VAL A 76 -19.14 -25.32 -5.73
N THR A 77 -18.76 -24.45 -4.80
CA THR A 77 -19.17 -24.56 -3.37
C THR A 77 -20.66 -24.30 -3.14
N LYS A 78 -21.34 -23.56 -4.03
CA LYS A 78 -22.81 -23.41 -3.98
C LYS A 78 -23.59 -24.70 -4.29
N GLN A 79 -22.96 -25.71 -4.90
CA GLN A 79 -23.62 -26.98 -5.22
C GLN A 79 -23.38 -28.09 -4.21
N ILE A 80 -22.49 -27.91 -3.23
CA ILE A 80 -22.13 -28.95 -2.26
C ILE A 80 -22.48 -28.45 -0.85
N GLY A 81 -23.66 -28.84 -0.37
CA GLY A 81 -24.11 -28.55 1.00
C GLY A 81 -23.39 -29.41 2.04
N GLY A 82 -23.34 -28.91 3.29
CA GLY A 82 -22.88 -29.68 4.45
C GLY A 82 -21.36 -29.63 4.72
N PRO A 83 -20.87 -30.32 5.78
CA PRO A 83 -19.74 -29.97 6.66
C PRO A 83 -18.32 -30.08 6.05
N VAL A 84 -18.20 -29.93 4.74
CA VAL A 84 -16.93 -29.93 3.98
C VAL A 84 -16.36 -28.50 3.84
N HIS A 85 -17.17 -27.48 4.16
CA HIS A 85 -16.77 -26.06 4.04
C HIS A 85 -15.56 -25.69 4.90
N ASN A 86 -15.43 -26.29 6.09
CA ASN A 86 -14.32 -26.02 7.01
C ASN A 86 -13.02 -26.72 6.63
N LEU A 87 -13.08 -27.80 5.83
CA LEU A 87 -11.91 -28.55 5.39
C LEU A 87 -11.34 -27.94 4.09
N ALA A 88 -12.22 -27.51 3.17
CA ALA A 88 -11.82 -26.81 1.94
C ALA A 88 -11.14 -25.46 2.22
N ALA A 89 -11.64 -24.69 3.20
CA ALA A 89 -11.03 -23.42 3.59
C ALA A 89 -9.61 -23.60 4.18
N LYS A 90 -9.37 -24.68 4.94
CA LYS A 90 -8.06 -24.97 5.55
C LYS A 90 -7.03 -25.54 4.56
N VAL A 91 -7.47 -26.30 3.56
CA VAL A 91 -6.59 -26.85 2.53
C VAL A 91 -6.17 -25.78 1.51
N ASP A 92 -7.06 -24.85 1.18
CA ASP A 92 -6.78 -23.71 0.29
C ASP A 92 -5.83 -22.67 0.93
N GLU A 93 -5.79 -22.62 2.26
CA GLU A 93 -4.89 -21.76 3.05
C GLU A 93 -3.46 -22.31 3.11
N TYR A 94 -3.30 -23.65 3.24
CA TYR A 94 -1.99 -24.32 3.15
C TYR A 94 -1.42 -24.29 1.71
N ALA A 95 -2.27 -24.42 0.70
CA ALA A 95 -1.86 -24.35 -0.69
C ALA A 95 -1.39 -22.93 -1.07
N ARG A 96 -1.94 -21.88 -0.47
CA ARG A 96 -1.54 -20.48 -0.73
C ARG A 96 -0.10 -20.16 -0.34
N GLY A 97 0.46 -20.83 0.65
CA GLY A 97 1.88 -20.73 1.01
C GLY A 97 2.83 -21.53 0.09
N MET A 98 2.30 -22.49 -0.68
CA MET A 98 3.10 -23.37 -1.55
C MET A 98 2.98 -23.03 -3.04
N ILE A 99 1.94 -22.32 -3.47
CA ILE A 99 1.70 -22.00 -4.89
C ILE A 99 2.53 -20.80 -5.41
N SER A 100 3.35 -20.13 -4.57
CA SER A 100 4.39 -19.17 -5.02
C SER A 100 5.53 -19.79 -5.85
N GLY A 101 5.42 -21.07 -6.21
CA GLY A 101 6.43 -21.90 -6.89
C GLY A 101 6.76 -21.59 -8.35
N THR A 102 6.72 -20.33 -8.81
CA THR A 102 7.36 -19.95 -10.09
C THR A 102 8.22 -18.69 -10.05
N GLY A 103 8.39 -18.10 -8.86
CA GLY A 103 9.36 -17.05 -8.59
C GLY A 103 9.19 -16.60 -7.14
N SER A 104 10.20 -16.85 -6.30
CA SER A 104 10.21 -16.37 -4.92
C SER A 104 9.95 -14.87 -4.94
N SER A 105 8.94 -14.41 -4.21
CA SER A 105 8.76 -12.97 -4.01
C SER A 105 10.01 -12.41 -3.32
N LEU A 106 10.31 -11.12 -3.52
CA LEU A 106 11.41 -10.44 -2.84
C LEU A 106 11.36 -10.67 -1.32
N PHE A 107 10.18 -10.75 -0.74
CA PHE A 107 9.99 -10.97 0.69
C PHE A 107 10.41 -12.38 1.12
N GLU A 108 10.06 -13.40 0.33
CA GLU A 108 10.49 -14.78 0.59
C GLU A 108 12.01 -14.93 0.44
N GLU A 109 12.64 -14.21 -0.50
CA GLU A 109 14.11 -14.17 -0.61
C GLU A 109 14.78 -13.50 0.59
N LEU A 110 14.10 -12.53 1.22
CA LEU A 110 14.53 -11.91 2.47
C LEU A 110 14.22 -12.78 3.72
N GLY A 111 13.68 -13.99 3.56
CA GLY A 111 13.37 -14.89 4.66
C GLY A 111 12.02 -14.64 5.34
N LEU A 112 11.12 -13.87 4.71
CA LEU A 112 9.78 -13.61 5.24
C LEU A 112 8.78 -14.59 4.63
N TYR A 113 7.89 -15.14 5.46
CA TYR A 113 6.74 -15.89 4.98
C TYR A 113 5.68 -14.91 4.42
N TYR A 114 5.39 -14.99 3.13
CA TYR A 114 4.52 -14.04 2.45
C TYR A 114 3.07 -14.54 2.32
N ILE A 115 2.10 -13.70 2.71
CA ILE A 115 0.66 -13.94 2.60
C ILE A 115 0.02 -12.78 1.85
N GLY A 116 -0.42 -13.01 0.61
CA GLY A 116 -1.23 -12.03 -0.14
C GLY A 116 -0.98 -12.01 -1.65
N PRO A 117 -1.45 -10.98 -2.37
CA PRO A 117 -2.26 -9.88 -1.85
C PRO A 117 -3.67 -10.33 -1.42
N VAL A 118 -4.21 -9.76 -0.34
CA VAL A 118 -5.60 -9.99 0.14
C VAL A 118 -6.40 -8.68 0.20
N ASP A 119 -7.73 -8.78 0.17
CA ASP A 119 -8.61 -7.61 0.31
C ASP A 119 -8.55 -7.06 1.74
N GLY A 120 -7.97 -5.88 1.91
CA GLY A 120 -7.84 -5.22 3.20
C GLY A 120 -9.14 -4.61 3.74
N HIS A 121 -10.25 -4.69 2.99
CA HIS A 121 -11.58 -4.25 3.43
C HIS A 121 -12.50 -5.40 3.87
N ASN A 122 -12.06 -6.66 3.74
CA ASN A 122 -12.83 -7.81 4.21
C ASN A 122 -12.40 -8.19 5.63
N LEU A 123 -13.13 -7.70 6.63
CA LEU A 123 -12.81 -7.92 8.04
C LEU A 123 -12.81 -9.41 8.43
N ASP A 124 -13.71 -10.22 7.87
CA ASP A 124 -13.81 -11.65 8.19
C ASP A 124 -12.57 -12.42 7.71
N ASP A 125 -12.10 -12.11 6.49
CA ASP A 125 -10.85 -12.66 5.94
C ASP A 125 -9.66 -12.24 6.82
N LEU A 126 -9.56 -10.94 7.16
CA LEU A 126 -8.45 -10.41 7.98
C LEU A 126 -8.39 -11.03 9.37
N ILE A 127 -9.53 -11.14 10.06
CA ILE A 127 -9.61 -11.77 11.38
C ILE A 127 -9.17 -13.22 11.30
N SER A 128 -9.61 -13.94 10.27
CA SER A 128 -9.27 -15.35 10.07
C SER A 128 -7.76 -15.52 9.86
N ILE A 129 -7.17 -14.77 8.93
CA ILE A 129 -5.73 -14.78 8.66
C ILE A 129 -4.94 -14.45 9.92
N LEU A 130 -5.28 -13.36 10.61
CA LEU A 130 -4.55 -12.94 11.82
C LEU A 130 -4.65 -13.96 12.95
N LYS A 131 -5.81 -14.63 13.11
CA LYS A 131 -5.96 -15.72 14.08
C LYS A 131 -5.06 -16.90 13.74
N VAL A 132 -5.00 -17.31 12.47
CA VAL A 132 -4.16 -18.41 12.00
C VAL A 132 -2.69 -18.07 12.18
N VAL A 133 -2.24 -16.90 11.72
CA VAL A 133 -0.85 -16.46 11.86
C VAL A 133 -0.44 -16.39 13.34
N LYS A 134 -1.31 -15.86 14.22
CA LYS A 134 -1.03 -15.77 15.66
C LYS A 134 -0.80 -17.13 16.34
N ILE A 135 -1.52 -18.18 15.93
CA ILE A 135 -1.40 -19.52 16.55
C ILE A 135 -0.37 -20.40 15.85
N THR A 136 -0.01 -20.06 14.62
CA THR A 136 0.99 -20.78 13.85
C THR A 136 2.36 -20.38 14.37
N LYS A 137 3.12 -21.33 14.91
CA LYS A 137 4.55 -21.12 15.13
C LYS A 137 5.23 -21.14 13.77
N THR A 138 5.37 -19.97 13.15
CA THR A 138 6.19 -19.82 11.96
C THR A 138 7.65 -19.75 12.36
N THR A 139 8.52 -20.31 11.52
CA THR A 139 9.95 -20.02 11.57
C THR A 139 10.14 -18.70 10.81
N GLY A 140 10.50 -17.64 11.53
CA GLY A 140 10.75 -16.33 10.94
C GLY A 140 9.53 -15.42 10.78
N PRO A 141 9.77 -14.19 10.29
CA PRO A 141 8.77 -13.13 10.18
C PRO A 141 7.72 -13.42 9.09
N VAL A 142 6.48 -12.99 9.33
CA VAL A 142 5.36 -13.13 8.39
C VAL A 142 5.00 -11.77 7.81
N LEU A 143 4.91 -11.66 6.49
CA LEU A 143 4.40 -10.47 5.80
C LEU A 143 3.00 -10.73 5.21
N ILE A 144 2.02 -9.96 5.66
CA ILE A 144 0.65 -9.96 5.13
C ILE A 144 0.47 -8.73 4.24
N HIS A 145 0.26 -8.93 2.95
CA HIS A 145 0.05 -7.88 1.97
C HIS A 145 -1.44 -7.61 1.75
N LEU A 146 -1.90 -6.47 2.28
CA LEU A 146 -3.27 -6.00 2.17
C LEU A 146 -3.41 -4.97 1.06
N ILE A 147 -4.45 -5.12 0.25
CA ILE A 147 -4.87 -4.12 -0.73
C ILE A 147 -5.98 -3.28 -0.13
N THR A 148 -5.77 -1.97 0.00
CA THR A 148 -6.78 -1.04 0.50
C THR A 148 -7.02 0.12 -0.47
N GLU A 149 -7.92 1.02 -0.08
CA GLU A 149 -8.27 2.22 -0.84
C GLU A 149 -8.15 3.41 0.11
N LYS A 150 -7.24 4.34 -0.20
CA LYS A 150 -7.03 5.52 0.62
C LYS A 150 -8.28 6.41 0.59
N GLY A 151 -8.79 6.78 1.77
CA GLY A 151 -10.02 7.56 1.92
C GLY A 151 -11.32 6.75 1.88
N ARG A 152 -11.25 5.40 1.78
CA ARG A 152 -12.42 4.50 1.76
C ARG A 152 -13.43 4.85 2.84
N GLY A 153 -14.69 4.97 2.44
CA GLY A 153 -15.81 5.25 3.33
C GLY A 153 -16.07 6.74 3.54
N TYR A 154 -15.25 7.62 2.93
CA TYR A 154 -15.46 9.06 2.96
C TYR A 154 -15.47 9.65 1.53
N PRO A 155 -16.66 9.90 0.95
CA PRO A 155 -16.80 10.25 -0.47
C PRO A 155 -16.00 11.49 -0.91
N TYR A 156 -15.80 12.47 -0.02
CA TYR A 156 -15.02 13.66 -0.33
C TYR A 156 -13.52 13.37 -0.41
N ALA A 157 -12.99 12.51 0.48
CA ALA A 157 -11.61 12.05 0.36
C ALA A 157 -11.43 11.15 -0.86
N GLU A 158 -12.36 10.24 -1.15
CA GLU A 158 -12.26 9.35 -2.33
C GLU A 158 -12.21 10.14 -3.65
N LYS A 159 -12.83 11.32 -3.72
CA LYS A 159 -12.80 12.17 -4.91
C LYS A 159 -11.62 13.13 -4.96
N ALA A 160 -10.99 13.42 -3.82
CA ALA A 160 -9.87 14.36 -3.76
C ALA A 160 -8.59 13.76 -4.37
N ALA A 161 -7.82 14.59 -5.07
CA ALA A 161 -6.58 14.16 -5.72
C ALA A 161 -5.56 13.60 -4.70
N ASP A 162 -5.44 14.23 -3.54
CA ASP A 162 -4.54 13.83 -2.46
C ASP A 162 -5.19 12.86 -1.45
N LYS A 163 -6.47 12.51 -1.65
CA LYS A 163 -7.29 11.72 -0.71
C LYS A 163 -7.36 12.31 0.70
N TYR A 164 -7.33 13.63 0.82
CA TYR A 164 -7.32 14.35 2.10
C TYR A 164 -6.10 13.99 2.96
N HIS A 165 -4.96 13.75 2.31
CA HIS A 165 -3.71 13.43 2.99
C HIS A 165 -3.25 14.58 3.90
N GLY A 166 -3.48 15.83 3.48
CA GLY A 166 -3.26 17.02 4.30
C GLY A 166 -4.41 18.01 4.12
N VAL A 167 -5.31 18.09 5.10
CA VAL A 167 -6.45 19.01 5.05
C VAL A 167 -6.43 20.00 6.20
N ALA A 168 -6.84 21.25 5.91
CA ALA A 168 -7.20 22.19 6.95
C ALA A 168 -8.45 21.68 7.69
N LYS A 169 -8.77 22.27 8.85
CA LYS A 169 -10.04 22.03 9.54
C LYS A 169 -11.19 22.06 8.53
N PHE A 170 -12.05 21.06 8.53
CA PHE A 170 -13.12 20.92 7.55
C PHE A 170 -14.40 20.43 8.21
N ASP A 171 -15.53 20.61 7.54
CA ASP A 171 -16.81 20.04 7.94
C ASP A 171 -16.91 18.60 7.40
N PRO A 172 -17.00 17.57 8.26
CA PRO A 172 -17.11 16.18 7.82
C PRO A 172 -18.34 15.91 6.94
N ALA A 173 -19.48 16.57 7.18
CA ALA A 173 -20.71 16.32 6.44
C ALA A 173 -20.62 16.81 4.98
N THR A 174 -19.91 17.92 4.76
CA THR A 174 -19.84 18.61 3.46
C THR A 174 -18.48 18.49 2.77
N GLY A 175 -17.45 18.04 3.48
CA GLY A 175 -16.06 18.03 3.00
C GLY A 175 -15.43 19.41 2.87
N LYS A 176 -16.16 20.49 3.20
CA LYS A 176 -15.70 21.88 3.00
C LYS A 176 -14.58 22.22 3.98
N GLN A 177 -13.41 22.53 3.45
CA GLN A 177 -12.29 23.01 4.25
C GLN A 177 -12.46 24.48 4.62
N PHE A 178 -12.18 24.80 5.88
CA PHE A 178 -12.11 26.16 6.42
C PHE A 178 -10.67 26.66 6.31
N LYS A 179 -10.36 27.28 5.17
CA LYS A 179 -9.07 27.95 4.96
C LYS A 179 -9.17 29.40 5.45
N ALA A 180 -8.26 29.81 6.31
CA ALA A 180 -8.13 31.23 6.64
C ALA A 180 -7.67 32.01 5.40
N SER A 181 -8.20 33.21 5.18
CA SER A 181 -7.67 34.09 4.14
C SER A 181 -6.27 34.55 4.56
N ALA A 182 -5.26 34.12 3.83
CA ALA A 182 -3.91 34.64 4.02
C ALA A 182 -3.76 35.95 3.22
N THR A 183 -3.13 36.96 3.83
CA THR A 183 -2.78 38.22 3.17
C THR A 183 -1.52 38.11 2.31
N THR A 184 -0.77 37.03 2.47
CA THR A 184 0.50 36.76 1.79
C THR A 184 0.55 35.31 1.31
N GLN A 185 1.36 35.03 0.29
CA GLN A 185 1.60 33.68 -0.18
C GLN A 185 2.40 32.87 0.87
N SER A 186 2.37 31.54 0.73
CA SER A 186 3.16 30.65 1.58
C SER A 186 4.65 30.71 1.19
N TYR A 187 5.55 30.42 2.13
CA TYR A 187 6.98 30.29 1.81
C TYR A 187 7.25 29.23 0.74
N THR A 188 6.46 28.14 0.72
CA THR A 188 6.52 27.11 -0.34
C THR A 188 6.26 27.71 -1.71
N THR A 189 5.29 28.63 -1.83
CA THR A 189 4.98 29.32 -3.08
C THR A 189 6.12 30.25 -3.50
N TYR A 190 6.64 31.07 -2.58
CA TYR A 190 7.78 31.93 -2.87
C TYR A 190 9.02 31.14 -3.30
N PHE A 191 9.29 30.02 -2.64
CA PHE A 191 10.38 29.12 -3.01
C PHE A 191 10.20 28.54 -4.42
N ALA A 192 9.00 28.05 -4.75
CA ALA A 192 8.71 27.48 -6.05
C ALA A 192 8.84 28.51 -7.18
N GLU A 193 8.27 29.71 -7.00
CA GLU A 193 8.36 30.81 -7.97
C GLU A 193 9.82 31.23 -8.20
N ALA A 194 10.62 31.35 -7.13
CA ALA A 194 12.03 31.67 -7.25
C ALA A 194 12.82 30.56 -7.97
N LEU A 195 12.57 29.29 -7.63
CA LEU A 195 13.26 28.16 -8.26
C LEU A 195 12.94 28.06 -9.76
N ILE A 196 11.69 28.31 -10.15
CA ILE A 196 11.28 28.35 -11.56
C ILE A 196 12.02 29.47 -12.28
N ALA A 197 12.08 30.68 -11.71
CA ALA A 197 12.78 31.81 -12.32
C ALA A 197 14.28 31.53 -12.52
N GLU A 198 14.94 30.91 -11.56
CA GLU A 198 16.34 30.50 -11.69
C GLU A 198 16.51 29.42 -12.77
N ALA A 199 15.62 28.42 -12.82
CA ALA A 199 15.68 27.33 -13.80
C ALA A 199 15.35 27.77 -15.25
N GLU A 200 14.58 28.86 -15.42
CA GLU A 200 14.38 29.49 -16.73
C GLU A 200 15.66 30.16 -17.26
N ALA A 201 16.51 30.67 -16.36
CA ALA A 201 17.77 31.31 -16.69
C ALA A 201 18.93 30.32 -16.84
N ASP A 202 18.93 29.24 -16.05
CA ASP A 202 19.97 28.22 -16.02
C ASP A 202 19.40 26.80 -16.19
N LYS A 203 19.65 26.23 -17.37
CA LYS A 203 19.24 24.87 -17.74
C LYS A 203 19.94 23.76 -16.96
N ASP A 204 21.00 24.06 -16.20
CA ASP A 204 21.75 23.07 -15.42
C ASP A 204 21.13 22.85 -14.03
N ILE A 205 20.12 23.65 -13.65
CA ILE A 205 19.38 23.49 -12.40
C ILE A 205 18.44 22.28 -12.46
N VAL A 206 18.54 21.41 -11.46
CA VAL A 206 17.67 20.23 -11.30
C VAL A 206 17.08 20.20 -9.90
N ALA A 207 15.74 20.16 -9.82
CA ALA A 207 15.02 20.00 -8.57
C ALA A 207 14.82 18.52 -8.22
N ILE A 208 15.08 18.15 -6.95
CA ILE A 208 14.91 16.78 -6.46
C ILE A 208 14.05 16.83 -5.20
N HIS A 209 13.01 16.00 -5.13
CA HIS A 209 12.16 15.87 -3.94
C HIS A 209 12.09 14.41 -3.45
N ALA A 210 11.97 14.22 -2.14
CA ALA A 210 11.78 12.90 -1.53
C ALA A 210 10.28 12.56 -1.41
N ALA A 211 9.63 12.30 -2.56
CA ALA A 211 8.18 12.09 -2.66
C ALA A 211 7.29 13.23 -2.11
N MET A 212 7.83 14.45 -2.01
CA MET A 212 7.19 15.62 -1.38
C MET A 212 6.72 16.70 -2.37
N GLY A 213 6.58 16.43 -3.67
CA GLY A 213 6.29 17.43 -4.72
C GLY A 213 5.32 18.54 -4.30
N GLY A 214 4.05 18.21 -4.04
CA GLY A 214 3.05 19.22 -3.64
C GLY A 214 3.34 19.91 -2.31
N GLY A 215 3.98 19.23 -1.35
CA GLY A 215 4.35 19.83 -0.05
C GLY A 215 5.54 20.79 -0.14
N THR A 216 6.45 20.56 -1.08
CA THR A 216 7.61 21.41 -1.36
C THR A 216 7.36 22.43 -2.46
N GLY A 217 6.21 22.37 -3.15
CA GLY A 217 5.90 23.24 -4.29
C GLY A 217 6.67 22.88 -5.56
N LEU A 218 7.10 21.61 -5.68
CA LEU A 218 7.85 21.05 -6.80
C LEU A 218 6.96 20.20 -7.70
#